data_AF-U5S5S3-F1
#
_entry.id   AF-U5S5S3-F1
#
_cell.length_a   1.000
_cell.length_b   1.000
_cell.length_c   1.000
_cell.angle_alpha   90.00
_cell.angle_beta   90.00
_cell.angle_gamma   90.00
#
_symmetry.space_group_name_H-M   'P 1'
#
loop_
_entity.id
_entity.type
_entity.pdbx_description
1 polymer ?
#
loop_
_entity_poly.entity_id
_entity_poly.type
_entity_poly.pdbx_seq_one_letter_code
_entity_poly.pdbx_strand_id
1 'polypeptide(L)'
;LRKLGYYAAPSGNDTGLNVPMAVQAGLGEAGRNGLLITQKFGPRIRIAKVYTDLELAPDKPRKFGVREFCRLCKKCADACPAQAISHEKDPKVLQPEDCEVAENPYTEKW
;
A
#
# COMPACT_ATOMS: atom_id res chain seq x y z
N LEU A 1 -9.88 5.13 -22.14
CA LEU A 1 -9.43 6.48 -21.72
C LEU A 1 -8.96 7.31 -22.91
N ARG A 2 -7.81 7.03 -23.54
CA ARG A 2 -7.33 7.81 -24.71
C ARG A 2 -8.33 7.89 -25.87
N LYS A 3 -8.96 6.77 -26.25
CA LYS A 3 -10.02 6.73 -27.28
C LYS A 3 -11.29 7.51 -26.90
N LEU A 4 -11.46 7.87 -25.62
CA LEU A 4 -12.56 8.68 -25.10
C LEU A 4 -12.17 10.17 -24.99
N GLY A 5 -10.97 10.57 -25.41
CA GLY A 5 -10.51 11.96 -25.38
C GLY A 5 -9.68 12.37 -24.16
N TYR A 6 -9.39 11.45 -23.24
CA TYR A 6 -8.65 11.74 -21.99
C TYR A 6 -7.17 11.35 -22.08
N TYR A 7 -6.29 12.13 -21.46
CA TYR A 7 -4.93 11.70 -21.20
C TYR A 7 -4.92 10.50 -20.26
N ALA A 8 -4.08 9.51 -20.57
CA ALA A 8 -3.89 8.36 -19.70
C ALA A 8 -2.47 7.85 -19.78
N ALA A 9 -1.81 7.68 -18.65
CA ALA A 9 -0.47 7.11 -18.53
C ALA A 9 -0.55 5.82 -17.71
N PRO A 10 -0.24 4.65 -18.29
CA PRO A 10 -0.17 3.41 -17.53
C PRO A 10 1.08 3.42 -16.63
N SER A 11 0.98 2.80 -15.46
CA SER A 11 2.12 2.59 -14.58
C SER A 11 2.00 1.25 -13.88
N GLY A 12 3.05 0.45 -14.00
CA GLY A 12 3.20 -0.82 -13.31
C GLY A 12 3.77 -0.61 -11.91
N ASN A 13 5.07 -0.89 -11.77
CA ASN A 13 5.79 -0.72 -10.51
C ASN A 13 6.52 0.63 -10.39
N ASP A 14 6.48 1.46 -11.43
CA ASP A 14 7.18 2.75 -11.53
C ASP A 14 6.28 3.94 -11.15
N THR A 15 6.76 5.18 -11.33
CA THR A 15 6.04 6.48 -11.23
C THR A 15 5.46 6.85 -9.85
N GLY A 16 5.06 5.89 -9.04
CA GLY A 16 4.49 6.10 -7.71
C GLY A 16 4.26 4.77 -6.98
N LEU A 17 4.08 4.85 -5.66
CA LEU A 17 3.95 3.69 -4.80
C LEU A 17 2.55 3.06 -4.88
N ASN A 18 2.50 1.80 -5.30
CA ASN A 18 1.24 1.08 -5.51
C ASN A 18 0.43 0.88 -4.22
N VAL A 19 1.08 0.48 -3.12
CA VAL A 19 0.37 0.12 -1.87
C VAL A 19 -0.37 1.32 -1.26
N PRO A 20 0.27 2.49 -1.02
CA PRO A 20 -0.44 3.66 -0.50
C PRO A 20 -1.59 4.12 -1.40
N MET A 21 -1.40 4.14 -2.72
CA MET A 21 -2.47 4.53 -3.67
C MET A 21 -3.65 3.55 -3.61
N ALA A 22 -3.38 2.25 -3.49
CA ALA A 22 -4.43 1.25 -3.37
C ALA A 22 -5.18 1.33 -2.04
N VAL A 23 -4.51 1.70 -0.94
CA VAL A 23 -5.16 2.01 0.34
C VAL A 23 -6.07 3.22 0.20
N GLN A 24 -5.59 4.30 -0.43
CA GLN A 24 -6.40 5.50 -0.69
C GLN A 24 -7.63 5.21 -1.55
N ALA A 25 -7.47 4.37 -2.58
CA ALA A 25 -8.55 3.88 -3.44
C ALA A 25 -9.47 2.83 -2.76
N GLY A 26 -9.27 2.51 -1.48
CA GLY A 26 -10.15 1.61 -0.74
C GLY A 26 -10.05 0.13 -1.13
N LEU A 27 -8.98 -0.28 -1.83
CA LEU A 27 -8.79 -1.66 -2.28
C LEU A 27 -8.35 -2.60 -1.15
N GLY A 28 -7.80 -2.05 -0.06
CA GLY A 28 -7.32 -2.82 1.07
C GLY A 28 -6.65 -1.97 2.14
N GLU A 29 -5.95 -2.63 3.06
CA GLU A 29 -5.15 -2.01 4.11
C GLU A 29 -3.68 -2.45 3.99
N ALA A 30 -2.74 -1.60 4.43
CA ALA A 30 -1.33 -1.97 4.48
C ALA A 30 -1.07 -3.02 5.57
N GLY A 31 -0.35 -4.09 5.23
CA GLY A 31 0.07 -5.12 6.17
C GLY A 31 1.50 -4.94 6.67
N ARG A 32 1.85 -5.62 7.77
CA ARG A 32 3.21 -5.66 8.34
C ARG A 32 4.29 -6.03 7.34
N ASN A 33 3.96 -6.89 6.38
CA ASN A 33 4.88 -7.32 5.32
C ASN A 33 5.07 -6.27 4.21
N GLY A 34 4.55 -5.04 4.36
CA GLY A 34 4.66 -3.97 3.38
C GLY A 34 3.75 -4.14 2.15
N LEU A 35 2.88 -5.15 2.14
CA LEU A 35 1.97 -5.43 1.03
C LEU A 35 0.54 -4.96 1.36
N LEU A 36 -0.25 -4.68 0.31
CA LEU A 36 -1.68 -4.47 0.46
C LEU A 36 -2.35 -5.79 0.83
N ILE A 37 -3.16 -5.79 1.89
CA ILE A 37 -4.06 -6.88 2.24
C ILE A 37 -5.45 -6.54 1.74
N THR A 38 -6.00 -7.40 0.89
CA THR A 38 -7.39 -7.28 0.39
C THR A 38 -8.29 -8.27 1.15
N GLN A 39 -9.57 -7.95 1.32
CA GLN A 39 -10.51 -8.82 2.03
C GLN A 39 -10.63 -10.21 1.38
N LYS A 40 -10.63 -10.28 0.04
CA LYS A 40 -10.89 -11.53 -0.69
C LYS A 40 -9.63 -12.39 -0.90
N PHE A 41 -8.48 -11.76 -1.13
CA PHE A 41 -7.27 -12.48 -1.59
C PHE A 41 -6.08 -12.35 -0.62
N GLY A 42 -6.22 -11.55 0.44
CA GLY A 42 -5.11 -11.20 1.31
C GLY A 42 -4.01 -10.47 0.52
N PRO A 43 -2.72 -10.75 0.79
CA PRO A 43 -1.58 -10.13 0.11
C PRO A 43 -1.26 -10.72 -1.28
N ARG A 44 -1.93 -11.79 -1.72
CA ARG A 44 -1.57 -12.52 -2.95
C ARG A 44 -2.20 -11.90 -4.19
N ILE A 45 -1.95 -10.61 -4.39
CA ILE A 45 -2.45 -9.84 -5.52
C ILE A 45 -1.38 -8.85 -6.00
N ARG A 46 -1.35 -8.57 -7.30
CA ARG A 46 -0.52 -7.51 -7.89
C ARG A 46 -1.39 -6.31 -8.21
N ILE A 47 -0.80 -5.13 -8.11
CA ILE A 47 -1.49 -3.86 -8.30
C ILE A 47 -0.70 -3.05 -9.33
N ALA A 48 -1.44 -2.32 -10.16
CA ALA A 48 -0.94 -1.31 -11.09
C ALA A 48 -1.91 -0.13 -11.07
N LYS A 49 -1.52 1.00 -11.65
CA LYS A 49 -2.37 2.20 -11.72
C LYS A 49 -2.30 2.85 -13.09
N VAL A 50 -3.29 3.69 -13.36
CA VAL A 50 -3.33 4.56 -14.53
C VAL A 50 -3.59 5.97 -14.04
N TYR A 51 -2.74 6.90 -14.43
CA TYR A 51 -2.96 8.32 -14.20
C TYR A 51 -3.78 8.86 -15.37
N THR A 52 -4.80 9.67 -15.09
CA THR A 52 -5.68 10.24 -16.10
C THR A 52 -6.23 11.57 -15.63
N ASP A 53 -6.57 12.45 -16.58
CA ASP A 53 -7.29 13.71 -16.36
C ASP A 53 -8.81 13.54 -16.40
N LEU A 54 -9.31 12.31 -16.63
CA LEU A 54 -10.73 12.00 -16.48
C LEU A 54 -11.16 12.26 -15.03
N GLU A 55 -12.15 13.15 -14.85
CA GLU A 55 -12.77 13.37 -13.55
C GLU A 55 -13.54 12.12 -13.11
N LEU A 56 -13.13 11.55 -11.97
CA LEU A 56 -13.73 10.38 -11.35
C LEU A 56 -14.08 10.71 -9.90
N ALA A 57 -15.21 10.19 -9.42
CA ALA A 57 -15.54 10.25 -8.01
C ALA A 57 -14.53 9.40 -7.21
N PRO A 58 -13.80 9.97 -6.23
CA PRO A 58 -12.86 9.19 -5.43
C PRO A 58 -13.57 8.20 -4.53
N ASP A 59 -13.05 6.97 -4.48
CA ASP A 59 -13.36 6.03 -3.41
C ASP A 59 -12.78 6.51 -2.08
N LYS A 60 -13.22 5.87 -0.98
CA LYS A 60 -12.70 6.11 0.36
C LYS A 60 -11.85 4.92 0.83
N PRO A 61 -10.81 5.17 1.63
CA PRO A 61 -10.09 4.09 2.32
C PRO A 61 -11.05 3.21 3.10
N ARG A 62 -10.83 1.88 3.03
CA ARG A 62 -11.65 0.89 3.74
C ARG A 62 -10.82 0.26 4.85
N LYS A 63 -11.38 0.20 6.06
CA LYS A 63 -10.78 -0.48 7.21
C LYS A 63 -11.57 -1.74 7.55
N PHE A 64 -10.87 -2.85 7.73
CA PHE A 64 -11.44 -4.13 8.15
C PHE A 64 -10.56 -4.86 9.18
N GLY A 65 -9.60 -4.15 9.79
CA GLY A 65 -8.89 -4.60 10.99
C GLY A 65 -7.51 -5.20 10.73
N VAL A 66 -6.90 -4.95 9.56
CA VAL A 66 -5.58 -5.50 9.24
C VAL A 66 -4.50 -4.99 10.21
N ARG A 67 -4.58 -3.72 10.62
CA ARG A 67 -3.61 -3.14 11.57
C ARG A 67 -3.69 -3.83 12.93
N GLU A 68 -4.90 -3.98 13.47
CA GLU A 68 -5.16 -4.63 14.75
C GLU A 68 -4.71 -6.08 14.72
N PHE A 69 -4.97 -6.78 13.61
CA PHE A 69 -4.48 -8.13 13.40
C PHE A 69 -2.95 -8.20 13.33
N CYS A 70 -2.31 -7.28 12.61
CA CYS A 70 -0.85 -7.24 12.45
C CYS A 70 -0.10 -6.93 13.76
N ARG A 71 -0.73 -6.22 14.71
CA ARG A 71 -0.16 -5.97 16.05
C ARG A 71 0.07 -7.27 16.84
N LEU A 72 -0.80 -8.26 16.64
CA LEU A 72 -0.78 -9.53 17.37
C LEU A 72 -0.08 -10.66 16.58
N CYS A 73 -0.33 -10.73 15.27
CA CYS A 73 0.02 -11.92 14.48
C CYS A 73 1.53 -12.15 14.31
N LYS A 74 2.27 -11.14 13.84
CA LYS A 74 3.74 -11.15 13.58
C LYS A 74 4.31 -12.31 12.72
N LYS A 75 3.47 -13.25 12.26
CA LYS A 75 3.88 -14.46 11.53
C LYS A 75 4.74 -14.21 10.29
N CYS A 76 4.52 -13.12 9.56
CA CYS A 76 5.36 -12.77 8.42
C CYS A 76 6.77 -12.34 8.83
N ALA A 77 6.92 -11.68 9.98
CA ALA A 77 8.22 -11.31 10.54
C ALA A 77 8.98 -12.56 10.98
N ASP A 78 8.30 -13.45 11.72
CA ASP A 78 8.90 -14.71 12.20
C ASP A 78 9.36 -15.61 11.04
N ALA A 79 8.58 -15.67 9.96
CA ALA A 79 8.86 -16.53 8.82
C ALA A 79 9.86 -15.93 7.82
N CYS A 80 10.23 -14.65 7.92
CA CYS A 80 11.09 -13.98 6.96
C CYS A 80 12.52 -14.55 7.04
N PRO A 81 13.06 -15.22 6.00
CA PRO A 81 14.40 -15.80 6.08
C PRO A 81 15.50 -14.76 6.30
N ALA A 82 15.29 -13.54 5.79
CA ALA A 82 16.24 -12.43 5.91
C ALA A 82 16.00 -11.55 7.15
N GLN A 83 14.97 -11.84 7.97
CA GLN A 83 14.58 -11.02 9.12
C GLN A 83 14.38 -9.53 8.78
N ALA A 84 13.89 -9.25 7.57
CA ALA A 84 13.74 -7.89 7.05
C ALA A 84 12.44 -7.20 7.50
N ILE A 85 11.51 -7.95 8.12
CA ILE A 85 10.21 -7.44 8.54
C ILE A 85 10.24 -7.24 10.05
N SER A 86 9.90 -6.04 10.49
CA SER A 86 9.91 -5.63 11.89
C SER A 86 8.94 -6.40 12.77
N HIS A 87 9.33 -6.60 14.04
CA HIS A 87 8.52 -7.16 15.12
C HIS A 87 7.83 -6.08 15.98
N GLU A 88 8.02 -4.80 15.68
CA GLU A 88 7.44 -3.69 16.43
C GLU A 88 5.91 -3.78 16.50
N LYS A 89 5.32 -3.41 17.62
CA LYS A 89 3.88 -3.58 17.82
C LYS A 89 3.10 -2.69 16.85
N ASP A 90 3.42 -1.41 16.82
CA ASP A 90 2.72 -0.38 16.08
C ASP A 90 3.55 0.10 14.88
N PRO A 91 2.92 0.36 13.72
CA PRO A 91 3.61 0.98 12.60
C PRO A 91 3.92 2.45 12.92
N LYS A 92 5.00 2.96 12.34
CA LYS A 92 5.32 4.39 12.34
C LYS A 92 4.83 5.01 11.05
N VAL A 93 4.37 6.26 11.12
CA VAL A 93 4.15 7.09 9.95
C VAL A 93 5.46 7.80 9.65
N LEU A 94 6.10 7.47 8.54
CA LEU A 94 7.38 8.08 8.16
C LEU A 94 7.21 9.58 7.96
N GLN A 95 8.01 10.40 8.63
CA GLN A 95 8.13 11.82 8.28
C GLN A 95 9.16 12.00 7.15
N PRO A 96 9.16 13.13 6.43
CA PRO A 96 10.15 13.40 5.38
C PRO A 96 11.61 13.20 5.84
N GLU A 97 11.92 13.58 7.08
CA GLU A 97 13.22 13.41 7.71
C GLU A 97 13.58 11.95 8.04
N ASP A 98 12.59 11.07 8.17
CA ASP A 98 12.79 9.64 8.45
C ASP A 98 13.00 8.82 7.17
N CYS A 99 12.70 9.41 6.00
CA CYS A 99 12.65 8.68 4.74
C CYS A 99 14.03 8.46 4.13
N GLU A 100 14.37 7.21 3.85
CA GLU A 100 15.47 6.88 2.94
C GLU A 100 15.11 7.20 1.47
N VAL A 101 16.11 7.10 0.58
CA VAL A 101 16.00 7.45 -0.87
C VAL A 101 14.84 6.74 -1.59
N ALA A 102 14.44 5.56 -1.10
CA ALA A 102 13.38 4.73 -1.70
C ALA A 102 12.08 4.73 -0.88
N GLU A 103 11.93 5.65 0.07
CA GLU A 103 10.76 5.77 0.92
C GLU A 103 9.94 7.02 0.56
N ASN A 104 8.66 6.99 0.92
CA ASN A 104 7.78 8.12 0.71
C ASN A 104 7.24 8.56 2.07
N PRO A 105 7.32 9.86 2.40
CA PRO A 105 6.75 10.36 3.62
C PRO A 105 5.26 10.05 3.73
N TYR A 106 4.77 10.08 4.97
CA TYR A 106 3.39 9.85 5.35
C TYR A 106 2.88 8.42 5.07
N THR A 107 3.78 7.50 4.72
CA THR A 107 3.45 6.07 4.61
C THR A 107 3.63 5.36 5.95
N GLU A 108 2.75 4.40 6.22
CA GLU A 108 2.86 3.56 7.41
C GLU A 108 3.81 2.40 7.15
N LYS A 109 4.82 2.25 8.02
CA LYS A 109 5.82 1.19 7.96
C LYS A 109 6.02 0.57 9.34
N TRP A 110 6.10 -0.75 9.38
CA TRP A 110 6.49 -1.50 10.58
C TRP A 110 7.99 -1.64 10.66
#